data_AF-A0A0K1S1G1-F1
#
_entry.id   AF-A0A0K1S1G1-F1
#
_cell.length_a   1.000
_cell.length_b   1.000
_cell.length_c   1.000
_cell.angle_alpha   90.00
_cell.angle_beta   90.00
_cell.angle_gamma   90.00
#
_symmetry.space_group_name_H-M   'P 1'
#
loop_
_entity.id
_entity.type
_entity.pdbx_description
1 polymer ?
#
loop_
_entity_poly.entity_id
_entity_poly.type
_entity_poly.pdbx_seq_one_letter_code
_entity_poly.pdbx_strand_id
1 'polypeptide(L)' 'MNQESEETVSDEMRSEYDFSSGIRGKYYQAYRQASNVIILAPDVAEIFQDSASVNEALRLLAKIAKSGKI' A
#
# COMPACT_ATOMS: atom_id res chain seq x y z
N MET A 1 22.34 -41.43 4.93
CA MET A 1 21.83 -41.05 6.26
C MET A 1 22.74 -39.97 6.83
N ASN A 2 22.10 -39.00 7.49
CA ASN A 2 22.64 -38.08 8.48
C ASN A 2 23.50 -36.92 7.95
N GLN A 3 23.22 -35.65 8.24
CA GLN A 3 22.45 -35.06 9.35
C GLN A 3 21.60 -33.89 8.85
N GLU A 4 20.29 -33.92 9.11
CA GLU A 4 19.51 -32.70 9.30
C GLU A 4 20.07 -32.03 10.56
N SER A 5 20.75 -30.90 10.41
CA SER A 5 21.00 -30.02 11.54
C SER A 5 19.67 -29.37 11.88
N GLU A 6 19.00 -29.88 12.90
CA GLU A 6 18.02 -29.12 13.67
C GLU A 6 18.77 -27.93 14.29
N GLU A 7 19.00 -26.89 13.48
CA GLU A 7 19.25 -25.56 14.03
C GLU A 7 17.94 -25.16 14.67
N THR A 8 17.87 -25.32 15.98
CA THR A 8 16.95 -24.57 16.81
C THR A 8 17.22 -23.10 16.50
N VAL A 9 16.49 -22.54 15.52
CA VAL A 9 16.54 -21.11 15.23
C VAL A 9 16.06 -20.47 16.50
N SER A 10 16.99 -20.01 17.34
CA SER A 10 16.63 -19.38 18.59
C SER A 10 15.76 -18.21 18.22
N ASP A 11 14.56 -18.15 18.79
CA ASP A 11 13.61 -17.04 18.60
C ASP A 11 14.10 -15.77 19.35
N GLU A 12 15.42 -15.66 19.54
CA GLU A 12 16.09 -14.62 20.28
C GLU A 12 16.42 -13.45 19.36
N MET A 13 16.06 -12.25 19.82
CA MET A 13 16.44 -11.02 19.13
C MET A 13 17.96 -10.87 19.12
N ARG A 14 18.48 -10.45 17.96
CA ARG A 14 19.90 -10.15 17.78
C ARG A 14 20.34 -9.01 18.70
N SER A 15 21.56 -9.09 19.22
CA SER A 15 22.07 -8.13 20.22
C SER A 15 22.22 -6.70 19.67
N GLU A 16 22.34 -6.54 18.36
CA GLU A 16 22.35 -5.24 17.69
C GLU A 16 20.99 -4.53 17.65
N TYR A 17 19.89 -5.20 18.00
CA TYR A 17 18.55 -4.61 17.94
C TYR A 17 18.16 -3.96 19.28
N ASP A 18 18.04 -2.63 19.27
CA ASP A 18 17.45 -1.87 20.37
C ASP A 18 16.06 -1.32 19.98
N PHE A 19 15.02 -2.00 20.47
CA PHE A 19 13.62 -1.57 20.30
C PHE A 19 13.06 -0.82 21.52
N SER A 20 13.89 -0.48 22.52
CA SER A 20 13.44 0.20 23.76
C SER A 20 12.79 1.56 23.50
N SER A 21 13.17 2.21 22.39
CA SER A 21 12.62 3.50 21.93
C SER A 21 11.45 3.36 20.94
N GLY A 22 10.92 2.14 20.75
CA GLY A 22 9.84 1.86 19.81
C GLY A 22 8.53 2.58 20.15
N ILE A 23 8.04 3.42 19.24
CA ILE A 23 6.74 4.10 19.36
C ILE A 23 5.71 3.37 18.49
N ARG A 24 4.66 2.82 19.11
CA ARG A 24 3.56 2.17 18.39
C ARG A 24 2.91 3.17 17.42
N GLY A 25 2.85 2.80 16.14
CA GLY A 25 2.17 3.61 15.13
C GLY A 25 2.91 4.91 14.75
N LYS A 26 4.23 5.02 14.97
CA LYS A 26 5.05 6.19 14.63
C LYS A 26 4.79 6.77 13.23
N TYR A 27 4.49 5.92 12.24
CA TYR A 27 4.21 6.31 10.85
C TYR A 27 2.76 6.05 10.40
N TYR A 28 1.89 5.66 11.31
CA TYR A 28 0.51 5.26 10.98
C TYR A 28 -0.27 6.39 10.30
N GLN A 29 -0.16 7.61 10.83
CA GLN A 29 -0.86 8.77 10.27
C GLN A 29 -0.33 9.13 8.88
N ALA A 30 0.99 9.13 8.69
CA ALA A 30 1.61 9.39 7.39
C ALA A 30 1.21 8.33 6.35
N TYR A 31 1.20 7.05 6.74
CA TYR A 31 0.74 5.95 5.89
C TYR A 31 -0.73 6.12 5.46
N ARG A 32 -1.62 6.47 6.41
CA ARG A 32 -3.04 6.72 6.11
C ARG A 32 -3.28 7.93 5.21
N GLN A 33 -2.47 8.98 5.32
CA GLN A 33 -2.57 10.15 4.46
C GLN A 33 -2.06 9.87 3.04
N ALA A 34 -1.05 9.02 2.91
CA ALA A 34 -0.45 8.69 1.62
C ALA A 34 -1.26 7.68 0.79
N SER A 35 -2.14 6.89 1.43
CA SER A 35 -2.84 5.78 0.76
C SER A 35 -4.36 5.92 0.82
N ASN A 36 -4.94 6.70 -0.10
CA ASN A 36 -6.36 6.58 -0.38
C ASN A 36 -6.58 5.50 -1.44
N VAL A 37 -6.69 4.24 -1.01
CA VAL A 37 -6.98 3.11 -1.90
C VAL A 37 -8.47 3.11 -2.22
N ILE A 38 -8.79 3.34 -3.50
CA ILE A 38 -10.15 3.33 -4.01
C ILE A 38 -10.34 2.02 -4.79
N ILE A 39 -11.30 1.21 -4.36
CA ILE A 39 -11.67 -0.02 -5.05
C ILE A 39 -12.71 0.32 -6.11
N LEU A 40 -12.44 -0.07 -7.35
CA LEU A 40 -13.40 0.07 -8.44
C LEU A 40 -14.45 -1.04 -8.36
N ALA A 41 -15.66 -0.74 -8.83
CA ALA A 41 -16.66 -1.77 -9.06
C ALA A 41 -16.14 -2.77 -10.12
N PRO A 42 -16.51 -4.06 -10.05
CA PRO A 42 -15.95 -5.09 -10.94
C PRO A 42 -16.12 -4.78 -12.43
N ASP A 43 -17.30 -4.31 -12.81
CA ASP A 43 -17.64 -3.90 -14.18
C ASP A 43 -16.77 -2.75 -14.68
N VAL A 44 -16.44 -1.79 -13.82
CA VAL A 44 -15.53 -0.70 -14.16
C VAL A 44 -14.09 -1.20 -14.27
N ALA A 45 -13.67 -2.09 -13.37
CA ALA A 45 -12.32 -2.66 -13.39
C ALA A 45 -12.06 -3.50 -14.64
N GLU A 46 -13.08 -4.17 -15.20
CA GLU A 46 -12.97 -4.94 -16.45
C GLU A 46 -12.68 -4.07 -17.68
N ILE A 47 -13.04 -2.78 -17.63
CA ILE A 47 -12.86 -1.84 -18.76
C ILE A 47 -11.42 -1.31 -18.83
N PHE A 48 -10.74 -1.16 -17.69
CA PHE A 48 -9.44 -0.49 -17.61
C PHE A 48 -8.30 -1.46 -17.31
N GLN A 49 -7.22 -1.35 -18.07
CA GLN A 49 -6.05 -2.23 -17.94
C GLN A 49 -5.22 -1.94 -16.67
N ASP A 50 -5.11 -0.66 -16.28
CA ASP A 50 -4.30 -0.25 -15.14
C ASP A 50 -4.78 1.06 -14.49
N SER A 51 -4.18 1.39 -13.35
CA SER A 51 -4.49 2.63 -12.62
C SER A 51 -4.12 3.90 -13.37
N ALA A 52 -3.15 3.86 -14.30
CA ALA A 52 -2.77 5.04 -15.08
C ALA A 52 -3.91 5.43 -16.04
N SER A 53 -4.48 4.45 -16.75
CA SER A 53 -5.60 4.63 -17.67
C SER A 53 -6.87 5.17 -16.96
N VAL A 54 -7.22 4.63 -15.79
CA VAL A 54 -8.33 5.11 -14.95
C VAL A 54 -8.11 6.57 -14.55
N ASN A 55 -6.92 6.90 -14.05
CA ASN A 55 -6.62 8.24 -13.56
C ASN A 55 -6.64 9.28 -14.68
N GLU A 56 -6.16 8.95 -15.88
CA GLU A 56 -6.27 9.84 -17.04
C GLU A 56 -7.72 10.11 -17.43
N ALA A 57 -8.56 9.06 -17.49
CA ALA A 57 -9.99 9.22 -17.79
C ALA A 57 -10.69 10.14 -16.77
N LEU A 58 -10.46 9.93 -15.47
CA LEU A 58 -11.03 10.76 -14.41
C LEU A 58 -10.52 12.21 -14.45
N ARG A 59 -9.25 12.44 -14.81
CA ARG A 59 -8.70 13.79 -15.00
C ARG A 59 -9.35 14.51 -16.17
N LEU A 60 -9.60 13.82 -17.29
CA LEU A 60 -10.31 14.40 -18.43
C LEU A 60 -11.74 14.79 -18.03
N LEU A 61 -12.46 13.91 -17.33
CA LEU A 61 -13.79 14.21 -16.82
C LEU A 61 -13.78 15.42 -15.88
N ALA A 62 -12.80 15.51 -14.98
CA ALA A 62 -12.64 16.65 -14.08
C ALA A 62 -12.35 17.96 -14.84
N LYS A 63 -11.59 17.92 -15.93
CA LYS A 63 -11.35 19.09 -16.79
C LYS A 63 -12.65 19.54 -17.46
N ILE A 64 -13.41 18.62 -18.03
CA ILE A 64 -14.70 18.90 -18.67
C ILE A 64 -15.68 19.52 -17.67
N ALA A 65 -15.79 18.94 -16.47
CA ALA A 65 -16.65 19.45 -15.40
C ALA A 65 -16.25 20.85 -14.93
N LYS A 66 -14.93 21.16 -14.91
CA LYS A 66 -14.44 22.51 -14.56
C LYS A 66 -14.65 23.54 -15.67
N SER A 67 -14.51 23.14 -16.94
CA SER A 67 -14.73 24.03 -18.09
C SER A 67 -16.22 24.26 -18.35
N GLY A 68 -17.06 23.26 -18.07
CA GLY A 68 -18.51 23.33 -18.14
C GLY A 68 -19.12 23.81 -16.83
N LYS A 69 -18.61 24.92 -16.28
CA LYS A 69 -19.31 25.66 -15.22
C LYS A 69 -20.72 25.98 -15.72
N ILE A 70 -21.69 25.20 -15.27
CA ILE A 70 -23.12 25.56 -15.22
C ILE A 70 -23.31 26.34 -13.92
#